data_AF-A0A0E0HHC7-F1
#
_entry.id   AF-A0A0E0HHC7-F1
#
_cell.length_a   1.000
_cell.length_b   1.000
_cell.length_c   1.000
_cell.angle_alpha   90.00
_cell.angle_beta   90.00
_cell.angle_gamma   90.00
#
_symmetry.space_group_name_H-M   'P 1'
#
loop_
_entity.id
_entity.type
_entity.pdbx_description
1 polymer ?
#
loop_
_entity_poly.entity_id
_entity_poly.type
_entity_poly.pdbx_seq_one_letter_code
_entity_poly.pdbx_strand_id
1 'polypeptide(L)'
;MKWKEFFPNKDLAEQPYFEAELLCYPKQKIICDYLSSRQAECHTSNQYNTCFWMLGTLSKDRNELLFQKFHLNYNNELAMFRKGSCTYRHKVQNLRMQRV
;
A
#
# COMPACT_ATOMS: atom_id res chain seq x y z
N MET A 1 -3.61 11.12 17.67
CA MET A 1 -2.56 10.68 16.72
C MET A 1 -2.08 9.31 17.15
N LYS A 2 -1.99 8.31 16.26
CA LYS A 2 -1.70 6.91 16.63
C LYS A 2 -0.20 6.54 16.66
N TRP A 3 0.72 7.49 16.51
CA TRP A 3 2.16 7.21 16.37
C TRP A 3 2.72 6.31 17.48
N LYS A 4 2.41 6.64 18.74
CA LYS A 4 2.88 5.89 19.92
C LYS A 4 2.30 4.47 20.04
N GLU A 5 1.20 4.17 19.36
CA GLU A 5 0.66 2.79 19.29
C GLU A 5 1.55 1.90 18.40
N PHE A 6 2.15 2.46 17.34
CA PHE A 6 3.01 1.71 16.40
C PHE A 6 4.50 1.82 16.73
N PHE A 7 4.94 2.94 17.31
CA PHE A 7 6.33 3.22 17.65
C PHE A 7 6.45 3.70 19.10
N PRO A 8 6.28 2.81 20.10
CA PRO A 8 6.22 3.21 21.52
C PRO A 8 7.52 3.87 21.99
N ASN A 9 8.67 3.35 21.54
CA ASN A 9 10.00 3.77 21.98
C ASN A 9 10.64 4.83 21.08
N LYS A 10 9.90 5.38 20.12
CA LYS A 10 10.41 6.41 19.20
C LYS A 10 9.55 7.66 19.29
N ASP A 11 10.15 8.75 19.73
CA ASP A 11 9.49 10.07 19.69
C ASP A 11 9.43 10.60 18.26
N LEU A 12 8.41 11.42 18.00
CA LEU A 12 8.30 12.17 16.75
C LEU A 12 9.36 13.25 16.74
N ALA A 13 10.29 13.19 15.79
CA ALA A 13 11.30 14.22 15.61
C ALA A 13 10.66 15.53 15.11
N GLU A 14 9.67 15.41 14.24
CA GLU A 14 8.93 16.53 13.67
C GLU A 14 7.46 16.13 13.45
N GLN A 15 6.58 17.13 13.36
CA GLN A 15 5.19 16.88 13.04
C GLN A 15 5.06 16.53 11.54
N PRO A 16 4.37 15.44 11.18
CA PRO A 16 4.09 15.15 9.78
C PRO A 16 3.07 16.13 9.22
N TYR A 17 3.28 16.53 7.98
CA TYR A 17 2.35 17.35 7.20
C TYR A 17 1.85 16.53 6.00
N PHE A 18 0.62 16.79 5.57
CA PHE A 18 -0.01 16.10 4.45
C PHE A 18 -0.58 17.12 3.49
N GLU A 19 -0.32 16.92 2.21
CA GLU A 19 -0.97 17.64 1.13
C GLU A 19 -2.27 16.94 0.75
N ALA A 20 -3.27 17.73 0.35
CA ALA A 20 -4.56 17.22 -0.08
C ALA A 20 -4.97 17.89 -1.38
N GLU A 21 -5.43 17.08 -2.33
CA GLU A 21 -5.95 17.53 -3.61
C GLU A 21 -7.43 17.13 -3.74
N LEU A 22 -8.25 18.03 -4.29
CA LEU A 22 -9.66 17.79 -4.56
C LEU A 22 -9.83 17.56 -6.06
N LEU A 23 -10.24 16.35 -6.42
CA LEU A 23 -10.47 15.94 -7.82
C LEU A 23 -11.95 15.59 -8.00
N CYS A 24 -12.56 16.15 -9.04
CA CYS A 24 -13.95 15.88 -9.40
C CYS A 24 -14.01 14.94 -10.61
N TYR A 25 -14.62 13.78 -10.42
CA TYR A 25 -14.80 12.78 -11.48
C TYR A 25 -16.29 12.64 -11.83
N PRO A 26 -16.73 13.08 -13.03
CA PRO A 26 -18.16 13.12 -13.38
C PRO A 26 -18.77 11.75 -13.70
N LYS A 27 -17.95 10.70 -13.86
CA LYS A 27 -18.39 9.34 -14.23
C LYS A 27 -17.71 8.32 -13.34
N GLN A 28 -18.47 7.31 -12.92
CA GLN A 28 -17.96 6.20 -12.09
C GLN A 28 -16.76 5.48 -12.74
N LYS A 29 -16.78 5.31 -14.06
CA LYS A 29 -15.66 4.68 -14.79
C LYS A 29 -14.33 5.39 -14.53
N ILE A 30 -14.34 6.73 -14.50
CA ILE A 30 -13.12 7.53 -14.29
C ILE A 30 -12.57 7.31 -12.87
N ILE A 31 -13.45 7.12 -11.88
CA ILE A 31 -13.05 6.79 -10.51
C ILE A 31 -12.38 5.41 -10.47
N CYS A 32 -12.95 4.40 -11.14
CA CYS A 32 -12.35 3.07 -11.22
C CYS A 32 -10.99 3.10 -11.92
N ASP A 33 -10.87 3.85 -13.01
CA ASP A 33 -9.62 4.02 -13.75
C ASP A 33 -8.56 4.72 -12.88
N TYR A 34 -8.95 5.76 -12.14
CA TYR A 34 -8.07 6.44 -11.17
C TYR A 34 -7.57 5.50 -10.08
N LEU A 35 -8.47 4.76 -9.41
CA LEU A 35 -8.10 3.82 -8.35
C LEU A 35 -7.20 2.70 -8.88
N SER A 36 -7.47 2.21 -10.10
CA SER A 36 -6.63 1.21 -10.77
C SER A 36 -5.23 1.75 -11.06
N SER A 37 -5.13 3.01 -11.51
CA SER A 37 -3.85 3.69 -11.74
C SER A 37 -3.05 3.80 -10.44
N ARG A 38 -3.69 4.19 -9.33
CA ARG A 38 -3.03 4.26 -8.01
C ARG A 38 -2.49 2.89 -7.57
N GLN A 39 -3.23 1.80 -7.83
CA GLN A 39 -2.75 0.46 -7.53
C GLN A 39 -1.57 0.05 -8.44
N ALA A 40 -1.61 0.38 -9.72
CA ALA A 40 -0.52 0.08 -10.66
C ALA A 40 0.78 0.83 -10.30
N GLU A 41 0.66 2.10 -9.86
CA GLU A 41 1.77 2.90 -9.35
C GLU A 41 2.37 2.26 -8.09
N CYS A 42 1.54 1.86 -7.12
CA CYS A 42 1.99 1.16 -5.92
C CYS A 42 2.76 -0.12 -6.27
N HIS A 43 2.21 -0.96 -7.15
CA HIS A 43 2.86 -2.20 -7.58
C HIS A 43 4.23 -1.95 -8.22
N THR A 44 4.31 -0.98 -9.12
CA THR A 44 5.52 -0.64 -9.85
C THR A 44 6.58 -0.04 -8.93
N SER A 45 6.16 0.86 -8.03
CA SER A 45 7.03 1.51 -7.05
C SER A 45 7.56 0.51 -6.02
N ASN A 46 6.72 -0.39 -5.51
CA ASN A 46 7.16 -1.41 -4.57
C ASN A 46 8.17 -2.36 -5.21
N GLN A 47 7.87 -2.90 -6.40
CA GLN A 47 8.80 -3.78 -7.12
C GLN A 47 10.14 -3.08 -7.42
N TYR A 48 10.09 -1.80 -7.80
CA TYR A 48 11.27 -0.98 -7.98
C TYR A 48 12.07 -0.84 -6.68
N ASN A 49 11.43 -0.45 -5.58
CA ASN A 49 12.10 -0.20 -4.31
C ASN A 49 12.70 -1.48 -3.72
N THR A 50 11.99 -2.61 -3.78
CA THR A 50 12.53 -3.91 -3.37
C THR A 50 13.81 -4.22 -4.14
N CYS A 51 13.82 -4.05 -5.46
CA CYS A 51 15.03 -4.25 -6.25
C CYS A 51 16.12 -3.23 -5.94
N PHE A 52 15.79 -1.96 -5.82
CA PHE A 52 16.77 -0.90 -5.56
C PHE A 52 17.48 -1.11 -4.23
N TRP A 53 16.73 -1.36 -3.15
CA TRP A 53 17.32 -1.54 -1.82
C TRP A 53 18.06 -2.88 -1.67
N MET A 54 17.65 -3.93 -2.40
CA MET A 54 18.34 -5.23 -2.34
C MET A 54 19.55 -5.31 -3.28
N LEU A 55 19.41 -4.84 -4.52
CA LEU A 55 20.39 -5.02 -5.60
C LEU A 55 21.24 -3.78 -5.87
N GLY A 56 20.81 -2.58 -5.46
CA GLY A 56 21.46 -1.32 -5.81
C GLY A 56 21.39 -0.96 -7.30
N THR A 57 20.48 -1.59 -8.08
CA THR A 57 20.40 -1.41 -9.54
C THR A 57 18.98 -1.26 -10.05
N LEU A 58 18.86 -0.65 -11.24
CA LEU A 58 17.61 -0.35 -11.94
C LEU A 58 17.32 -1.32 -13.09
N SER A 59 17.89 -2.54 -13.04
CA SER A 59 17.77 -3.51 -14.13
C SER A 59 16.31 -3.74 -14.50
N LYS A 60 16.02 -3.90 -15.80
CA LYS A 60 14.68 -4.25 -16.29
C LYS A 60 14.24 -5.64 -15.82
N ASP A 61 15.20 -6.54 -15.55
CA ASP A 61 14.98 -7.94 -15.15
C ASP A 61 14.91 -8.10 -13.63
N ARG A 62 14.08 -7.25 -13.01
CA ARG A 62 13.94 -7.08 -11.55
C ARG A 62 13.68 -8.39 -10.79
N ASN A 63 12.67 -9.15 -11.22
CA ASN A 63 12.24 -10.37 -10.51
C ASN A 63 13.26 -11.50 -10.64
N GLU A 64 13.88 -11.64 -11.82
CA GLU A 64 14.89 -12.67 -12.06
C GLU A 64 16.13 -12.44 -11.20
N LEU A 65 16.59 -11.19 -11.11
CA LEU A 65 17.74 -10.83 -10.28
C LEU A 65 17.48 -11.01 -8.78
N LEU A 66 16.29 -10.66 -8.30
CA LEU A 66 15.90 -10.91 -6.90
C LEU A 66 15.92 -12.42 -6.58
N PHE A 67 15.42 -13.23 -7.50
CA PHE A 67 15.37 -14.68 -7.31
C PHE A 67 16.76 -15.33 -7.39
N GLN A 68 17.57 -14.98 -8.40
CA GLN A 68 18.88 -15.58 -8.61
C GLN A 68 19.89 -15.20 -7.52
N LYS A 69 19.90 -13.94 -7.08
CA LYS A 69 20.91 -13.45 -6.12
C LYS A 69 20.49 -13.58 -4.66
N PHE A 70 19.20 -13.41 -4.37
CA PHE A 70 18.69 -13.36 -3.00
C PHE A 70 17.68 -14.46 -2.68
N HIS A 71 17.34 -15.31 -3.65
CA HIS A 71 16.27 -16.31 -3.52
C HIS A 71 14.93 -15.71 -3.07
N LEU A 72 14.71 -14.43 -3.41
CA LEU A 72 13.50 -13.70 -3.10
C LEU A 72 12.56 -13.71 -4.30
N ASN A 73 11.37 -14.28 -4.10
CA ASN A 73 10.29 -14.17 -5.06
C ASN A 73 9.40 -13.00 -4.65
N TYR A 74 9.37 -11.95 -5.47
CA TYR A 74 8.49 -10.80 -5.27
C TYR A 74 7.03 -11.22 -5.03
N ASN A 75 6.56 -12.29 -5.68
CA ASN A 75 5.20 -12.78 -5.50
C ASN A 75 4.88 -13.35 -4.12
N ASN A 76 5.89 -13.55 -3.28
CA ASN A 76 5.73 -14.01 -1.90
C ASN A 76 5.72 -12.85 -0.89
N GLU A 77 5.95 -11.61 -1.33
CA GLU A 77 5.78 -10.45 -0.46
C GLU A 77 4.33 -10.28 -0.01
N LEU A 78 4.16 -9.70 1.19
CA LEU A 78 2.86 -9.39 1.76
C LEU A 78 2.02 -8.59 0.76
N ALA A 79 0.74 -8.96 0.66
CA ALA A 79 -0.18 -8.31 -0.26
C ALA A 79 -0.27 -6.79 -0.03
N MET A 80 -0.10 -6.34 1.22
CA MET A 80 -0.11 -4.91 1.56
C MET A 80 0.99 -4.11 0.85
N PHE A 81 2.16 -4.71 0.59
CA PHE A 81 3.25 -4.05 -0.12
C PHE A 81 3.04 -4.08 -1.63
N ARG A 82 2.52 -5.19 -2.16
CA ARG A 82 2.30 -5.36 -3.60
C ARG A 82 1.05 -4.70 -4.17
N LYS A 83 0.01 -4.57 -3.35
CA LYS A 83 -1.34 -4.15 -3.77
C LYS A 83 -1.84 -2.90 -3.04
N GLY A 84 -1.09 -2.41 -2.05
CA GLY A 84 -1.50 -1.31 -1.18
C GLY A 84 -2.60 -1.71 -0.19
N SER A 85 -3.22 -0.70 0.41
CA SER A 85 -4.34 -0.85 1.34
C SER A 85 -5.59 -0.19 0.77
N CYS A 86 -6.73 -0.87 0.85
CA CYS A 86 -8.03 -0.34 0.47
C CYS A 86 -8.95 -0.34 1.69
N THR A 87 -9.66 0.76 1.91
CA THR A 87 -10.67 0.86 2.96
C THR A 87 -12.03 1.08 2.32
N TYR A 88 -13.03 0.35 2.81
CA TYR A 88 -14.41 0.48 2.36
C TYR A 88 -15.34 0.38 3.56
N ARG A 89 -16.49 1.04 3.45
CA ARG A 89 -17.50 1.00 4.50
C ARG A 89 -18.14 -0.39 4.53
N HIS A 90 -17.89 -1.13 5.61
CA HIS A 90 -18.59 -2.38 5.88
C HIS A 90 -19.87 -2.09 6.69
N LYS A 91 -21.04 -2.51 6.20
CA LYS A 91 -22.30 -2.38 6.93
C LYS A 91 -22.42 -3.53 7.92
N VAL A 92 -22.26 -3.25 9.21
CA VAL A 92 -22.50 -4.23 10.27
C VAL A 92 -23.99 -4.24 10.60
N GLN A 93 -24.67 -5.37 10.41
CA GLN A 93 -26.02 -5.56 10.95
C GLN A 93 -25.92 -5.79 12.45
N ASN A 94 -26.43 -4.86 13.25
CA ASN A 94 -26.62 -5.08 14.68
C ASN A 94 -27.79 -6.05 14.85
N LEU A 95 -27.48 -7.34 15.01
CA LEU A 95 -28.42 -8.29 15.61
C LEU A 95 -28.62 -7.82 17.07
N ARG A 96 -29.69 -7.07 17.32
CA ARG A 96 -30.16 -6.83 18.69
C ARG A 96 -30.44 -8.20 19.29
N MET A 97 -29.56 -8.69 20.16
CA MET A 97 -29.88 -9.81 21.04
C MET A 97 -31.11 -9.39 21.84
N GLN A 98 -32.28 -9.89 21.46
CA GLN A 98 -33.43 -9.92 22.35
C GLN A 98 -33.00 -10.78 23.53
N ARG A 99 -32.71 -10.14 24.67
CA ARG A 99 -32.53 -10.85 25.93
C ARG A 99 -33.88 -11.54 26.21
N VAL A 100 -33.85 -12.86 26.23
CA VAL A 100 -34.91 -13.70 26.82
C VAL A 100 -34.84 -13.54 28.33
#